data_AF-A0A7S0FJJ9-F1
#
_entry.id   AF-A0A7S0FJJ9-F1
#
_cell.length_a   1.000
_cell.length_b   1.000
_cell.length_c   1.000
_cell.angle_alpha   90.00
_cell.angle_beta   90.00
_cell.angle_gamma   90.00
#
_symmetry.space_group_name_H-M   'P 1'
#
loop_
_entity.id
_entity.type
_entity.pdbx_description
1 polymer ?
#
loop_
_entity_poly.entity_id
_entity_poly.type
_entity_poly.pdbx_seq_one_letter_code
_entity_poly.pdbx_strand_id
1 'polypeptide(L)'
;AKIAGRRILNSLSSAFGRMIFGAGFIHGDPHPGNIFIGEGGSVSLIDCGQFKALPRTQRVQLAKLIMQVDEYQKAEGSEAKEAKEKLAGLIRDFGVKFMPEYENDDDLAAAVALFLFGDSDRALPGGYSTSELDDESPIKLISSFPQEFVLLGRATVLLKGISVRLQVPFSLAERWSKGCKLTVSAASAPQLPLWGKDVLDDRDAGGFEAGGGSSGQTSQRGGGGSAKDT
;
A
#
# COMPACT_ATOMS: atom_id res chain seq x y z
N ALA A 1 -0.28 -2.18 -24.67
CA ALA A 1 0.59 -2.73 -23.62
C ALA A 1 0.60 -1.87 -22.35
N LYS A 2 1.05 -0.60 -22.38
CA LYS A 2 1.22 0.25 -21.17
C LYS A 2 -0.06 0.46 -20.34
N ILE A 3 -1.23 0.61 -20.98
CA ILE A 3 -2.53 0.76 -20.29
C ILE A 3 -2.87 -0.49 -19.47
N ALA A 4 -2.76 -1.67 -20.06
CA ALA A 4 -3.01 -2.93 -19.38
C ALA A 4 -2.01 -3.16 -18.23
N GLY A 5 -0.72 -2.86 -18.45
CA GLY A 5 0.29 -2.97 -17.40
C GLY A 5 0.03 -2.05 -16.20
N ARG A 6 -0.44 -0.82 -16.46
CA ARG A 6 -0.83 0.11 -15.39
C ARG A 6 -2.04 -0.40 -14.59
N ARG A 7 -3.03 -1.00 -15.26
CA ARG A 7 -4.17 -1.62 -14.57
C ARG A 7 -3.70 -2.78 -13.67
N ILE A 8 -2.87 -3.67 -14.18
CA ILE A 8 -2.32 -4.81 -13.43
C ILE A 8 -1.57 -4.32 -12.17
N LEU A 9 -0.65 -3.36 -12.33
CA LEU A 9 0.10 -2.80 -11.20
C LEU A 9 -0.79 -2.11 -10.18
N ASN A 10 -1.80 -1.36 -10.62
CA ASN A 10 -2.74 -0.72 -9.72
C ASN A 10 -3.57 -1.75 -8.94
N SER A 11 -4.11 -2.77 -9.62
CA SER A 11 -4.89 -3.85 -9.00
C SER A 11 -4.04 -4.61 -7.99
N LEU A 12 -2.82 -5.01 -8.36
CA LEU A 12 -1.91 -5.77 -7.51
C LEU A 12 -1.44 -4.93 -6.30
N SER A 13 -1.06 -3.68 -6.54
CA SER A 13 -0.70 -2.73 -5.48
C SER A 13 -1.86 -2.48 -4.51
N SER A 14 -3.09 -2.36 -5.04
CA SER A 14 -4.30 -2.21 -4.22
C SER A 14 -4.55 -3.45 -3.36
N ALA A 15 -4.37 -4.65 -3.92
CA ALA A 15 -4.49 -5.90 -3.17
C ALA A 15 -3.48 -5.95 -2.01
N PHE A 16 -2.19 -5.70 -2.26
CA PHE A 16 -1.18 -5.66 -1.19
C PHE A 16 -1.46 -4.56 -0.16
N GLY A 17 -1.79 -3.35 -0.59
CA GLY A 17 -2.13 -2.26 0.33
C GLY A 17 -3.32 -2.59 1.24
N ARG A 18 -4.35 -3.26 0.69
CA ARG A 18 -5.51 -3.75 1.45
C ARG A 18 -5.19 -4.92 2.38
N MET A 19 -4.17 -5.72 2.12
CA MET A 19 -3.71 -6.73 3.07
C MET A 19 -2.93 -6.07 4.22
N ILE A 20 -2.01 -5.16 3.90
CA ILE A 20 -1.02 -4.61 4.83
C ILE A 20 -1.61 -3.54 5.75
N PHE A 21 -1.95 -2.37 5.17
CA PHE A 21 -2.64 -1.29 5.88
C PHE A 21 -4.02 -1.69 6.24
N GLY A 22 -4.51 -2.67 5.46
CA GLY A 22 -5.82 -3.15 5.62
C GLY A 22 -5.99 -4.20 6.70
N ALA A 23 -6.35 -5.41 6.28
CA ALA A 23 -6.66 -6.51 7.17
C ALA A 23 -5.54 -6.83 8.19
N GLY A 24 -4.32 -6.38 7.94
CA GLY A 24 -3.20 -6.44 8.86
C GLY A 24 -2.45 -7.75 8.77
N PHE A 25 -2.25 -8.22 7.55
CA PHE A 25 -1.41 -9.37 7.26
C PHE A 25 -0.59 -9.10 6.00
N ILE A 26 0.54 -9.80 5.88
CA ILE A 26 1.41 -9.75 4.72
C ILE A 26 1.45 -11.13 4.09
N HIS A 27 1.29 -11.18 2.77
CA HIS A 27 1.49 -12.40 1.99
C HIS A 27 2.96 -12.81 2.09
N GLY A 28 3.22 -14.00 2.62
CA GLY A 28 4.56 -14.49 2.92
C GLY A 28 5.37 -14.89 1.69
N ASP A 29 4.68 -15.26 0.61
CA ASP A 29 5.31 -15.67 -0.65
C ASP A 29 4.70 -15.01 -1.90
N PRO A 30 4.86 -13.68 -2.07
CA PRO A 30 4.32 -12.97 -3.21
C PRO A 30 5.24 -13.15 -4.42
N HIS A 31 5.12 -14.30 -5.11
CA HIS A 31 5.87 -14.59 -6.34
C HIS A 31 4.97 -14.59 -7.59
N PRO A 32 5.51 -14.41 -8.81
CA PRO A 32 4.70 -14.34 -10.03
C PRO A 32 3.77 -15.54 -10.26
N GLY A 33 4.17 -16.75 -9.84
CA GLY A 33 3.32 -17.95 -9.95
C GLY A 33 2.02 -17.93 -9.13
N ASN A 34 1.93 -17.05 -8.12
CA ASN A 34 0.75 -16.91 -7.27
C ASN A 34 -0.18 -15.78 -7.73
N ILE A 35 0.09 -15.19 -8.90
CA ILE A 35 -0.58 -13.99 -9.39
C ILE A 35 -1.20 -14.30 -10.75
N PHE A 36 -2.53 -14.33 -10.79
CA PHE A 36 -3.29 -14.54 -12.01
C PHE A 36 -3.89 -13.23 -12.47
N ILE A 37 -3.68 -12.93 -13.75
CA ILE A 37 -4.24 -11.75 -14.40
C ILE A 37 -5.47 -12.18 -15.19
N GLY A 38 -6.63 -11.70 -14.76
CA GLY A 38 -7.89 -11.92 -15.47
C GLY A 38 -8.17 -10.82 -16.49
N GLU A 39 -9.32 -10.93 -17.14
CA GLU A 39 -9.80 -9.91 -18.08
C GLU A 39 -9.87 -8.54 -17.42
N GLY A 40 -9.63 -7.50 -18.22
CA GLY A 40 -9.65 -6.11 -17.78
C GLY A 40 -8.49 -5.67 -16.86
N GLY A 41 -7.57 -6.59 -16.50
CA GLY A 41 -6.48 -6.32 -15.54
C GLY A 41 -6.88 -6.59 -14.09
N SER A 42 -7.90 -7.42 -13.87
CA SER A 42 -8.21 -7.99 -12.56
C SER A 42 -7.06 -8.89 -12.10
N VAL A 43 -6.84 -8.93 -10.79
CA VAL A 43 -5.74 -9.68 -10.17
C VAL A 43 -6.33 -10.64 -9.15
N SER A 44 -5.99 -11.93 -9.28
CA SER A 44 -6.27 -12.95 -8.28
C SER A 44 -4.96 -13.41 -7.66
N LEU A 45 -4.90 -13.37 -6.32
CA LEU A 45 -3.80 -13.93 -5.54
C LEU A 45 -4.20 -15.33 -5.07
N ILE A 46 -3.34 -16.30 -5.31
CA ILE A 46 -3.52 -17.68 -4.83
C ILE A 46 -2.39 -18.05 -3.88
N ASP A 47 -2.47 -19.25 -3.32
CA ASP A 47 -1.53 -19.78 -2.33
C ASP A 47 -1.44 -18.90 -1.07
N CYS A 48 -2.44 -19.12 -0.23
CA CYS A 48 -2.55 -18.53 1.08
C CYS A 48 -1.73 -19.29 2.16
N GLY A 49 -0.79 -20.16 1.75
CA GLY A 49 -0.09 -21.08 2.65
C GLY A 49 0.86 -20.41 3.65
N GLN A 50 1.27 -19.17 3.37
CA GLN A 50 2.16 -18.38 4.22
C GLN A 50 1.62 -16.96 4.37
N PHE A 51 1.05 -16.63 5.52
CA PHE A 51 0.72 -15.27 5.91
C PHE A 51 1.32 -14.94 7.28
N LYS A 52 1.75 -13.69 7.44
CA LYS A 52 2.17 -13.18 8.74
C LYS A 52 1.24 -12.06 9.19
N ALA A 53 0.72 -12.18 10.41
CA ALA A 53 0.00 -11.10 11.05
C ALA A 53 0.94 -9.91 11.23
N LEU A 54 0.46 -8.71 10.93
CA LEU A 54 1.15 -7.45 11.12
C LEU A 54 0.44 -6.69 12.25
N PRO A 55 0.94 -6.77 13.49
CA PRO A 55 0.43 -6.03 14.63
C PRO A 55 0.17 -4.56 14.31
N ARG A 56 -0.85 -4.01 14.96
CA ARG A 56 -1.28 -2.62 14.71
C ARG A 56 -0.16 -1.60 14.88
N THR A 57 0.72 -1.80 15.85
CA THR A 57 1.91 -0.94 16.06
C THR A 57 2.81 -0.93 14.84
N GLN A 58 3.18 -2.11 14.33
CA GLN A 58 4.01 -2.26 13.14
C GLN A 58 3.32 -1.72 11.88
N ARG A 59 2.00 -1.89 11.73
CA ARG A 59 1.23 -1.27 10.62
C ARG A 59 1.36 0.25 10.62
N VAL A 60 1.24 0.87 11.79
CA VAL A 60 1.35 2.33 11.93
C VAL A 60 2.78 2.79 11.67
N GLN A 61 3.80 2.07 12.17
CA GLN A 61 5.21 2.38 11.89
C GLN A 61 5.51 2.30 10.39
N LEU A 62 5.05 1.23 9.73
CA LEU A 62 5.19 1.05 8.28
C LEU A 62 4.46 2.14 7.48
N ALA A 63 3.24 2.49 7.88
CA ALA A 63 2.48 3.57 7.24
C ALA A 63 3.21 4.92 7.32
N LYS A 64 3.78 5.24 8.49
CA LYS A 64 4.61 6.44 8.67
C LYS A 64 5.87 6.40 7.80
N LEU A 65 6.56 5.25 7.76
CA LEU A 65 7.75 5.05 6.94
C LEU A 65 7.48 5.32 5.45
N ILE A 66 6.42 4.73 4.90
CA ILE A 66 6.09 4.91 3.48
C ILE A 66 5.67 6.35 3.17
N MET A 67 4.92 7.00 4.07
CA MET A 67 4.62 8.42 3.93
C MET A 67 5.90 9.27 3.95
N GLN A 68 6.86 8.95 4.80
CA GLN A 68 8.13 9.65 4.88
C GLN A 68 9.01 9.42 3.64
N VAL A 69 8.94 8.23 3.03
CA VAL A 69 9.57 7.97 1.72
C VAL A 69 8.98 8.86 0.64
N ASP A 70 7.65 8.97 0.57
CA ASP A 70 6.97 9.86 -0.39
C ASP A 70 7.36 11.33 -0.18
N GLU A 71 7.46 11.78 1.08
CA GLU A 71 7.90 13.12 1.46
C GLU A 71 9.36 13.38 1.08
N TYR A 72 10.28 12.48 1.44
CA TYR A 72 11.71 12.61 1.11
C TYR A 72 11.93 12.72 -0.39
N GLN A 73 11.20 11.93 -1.19
CA GLN A 73 11.31 11.98 -2.65
C GLN A 73 10.85 13.32 -3.24
N LYS A 74 9.99 14.08 -2.55
CA LYS A 74 9.50 15.38 -3.02
C LYS A 74 10.27 16.56 -2.44
N ALA A 75 11.08 16.31 -1.40
CA ALA A 75 11.80 17.34 -0.68
C ALA A 75 13.07 17.79 -1.42
N GLU A 76 13.40 19.07 -1.28
CA GLU A 76 14.60 19.69 -1.86
C GLU A 76 15.35 20.53 -0.79
N GLY A 77 16.64 20.76 -0.99
CA GLY A 77 17.44 21.63 -0.12
C GLY A 77 17.43 21.20 1.36
N SER A 78 17.09 22.14 2.25
CA SER A 78 17.04 21.90 3.69
C SER A 78 15.97 20.90 4.11
N GLU A 79 14.84 20.85 3.39
CA GLU A 79 13.74 19.92 3.69
C GLU A 79 14.17 18.46 3.47
N ALA A 80 15.00 18.21 2.45
CA ALA A 80 15.52 16.88 2.17
C ALA A 80 16.39 16.35 3.32
N LYS A 81 17.14 17.24 3.99
CA LYS A 81 17.96 16.87 5.16
C LYS A 81 17.08 16.45 6.34
N GLU A 82 16.08 17.25 6.68
CA GLU A 82 15.15 16.92 7.77
C GLU A 82 14.33 15.65 7.49
N ALA A 83 13.86 15.50 6.25
CA ALA A 83 13.14 14.31 5.82
C ALA A 83 14.02 13.05 5.91
N LYS A 84 15.32 13.17 5.62
CA LYS A 84 16.29 12.08 5.76
C LYS A 84 16.45 11.63 7.21
N GLU A 85 16.65 12.58 8.12
CA GLU A 85 16.82 12.30 9.55
C GLU A 85 15.57 11.60 10.13
N LYS A 86 14.37 12.07 9.77
CA LYS A 86 13.11 11.40 10.13
C LYS A 86 13.02 9.98 9.56
N LEU A 87 13.41 9.81 8.29
CA LEU A 87 13.37 8.52 7.61
C LEU A 87 14.31 7.50 8.26
N ALA A 88 15.52 7.93 8.59
CA ALA A 88 16.52 7.15 9.29
C ALA A 88 16.03 6.71 10.69
N GLY A 89 15.40 7.63 11.44
CA GLY A 89 14.74 7.32 12.71
C GLY A 89 13.68 6.24 12.58
N LEU A 90 12.79 6.33 11.59
CA LEU A 90 11.72 5.35 11.38
C LEU A 90 12.24 3.95 11.06
N ILE A 91 13.34 3.83 10.32
CA ILE A 91 13.98 2.54 10.02
C ILE A 91 14.55 1.89 11.28
N ARG A 92 15.21 2.68 12.13
CA ARG A 92 15.75 2.21 13.41
C ARG A 92 14.63 1.84 14.39
N ASP A 93 13.58 2.66 14.48
CA ASP A 93 12.39 2.41 15.30
C ASP A 93 11.64 1.14 14.89
N PHE A 94 11.70 0.78 13.61
CA PHE A 94 11.14 -0.48 13.12
C PHE A 94 11.98 -1.70 13.54
N GLY A 95 13.24 -1.49 13.95
CA GLY A 95 14.12 -2.52 14.48
C GLY A 95 15.22 -2.98 13.52
N VAL A 96 15.48 -2.21 12.45
CA VAL A 96 16.65 -2.46 11.58
C VAL A 96 17.91 -2.07 12.33
N LYS A 97 18.89 -2.98 12.38
CA LYS A 97 20.22 -2.73 12.95
C LYS A 97 21.28 -2.86 11.88
N PHE A 98 22.24 -1.95 11.90
CA PHE A 98 23.35 -1.92 10.95
C PHE A 98 24.58 -2.62 11.52
N MET A 99 25.56 -2.89 10.66
CA MET A 99 26.89 -3.30 11.13
C MET A 99 27.51 -2.20 12.02
N PRO A 100 28.40 -2.55 12.97
CA PRO A 100 28.93 -1.59 13.94
C PRO A 100 29.56 -0.34 13.31
N GLU A 101 30.27 -0.48 12.19
CA GLU A 101 30.85 0.67 11.49
C GLU A 101 29.81 1.65 10.89
N TYR A 102 28.55 1.23 10.72
CA TYR A 102 27.47 2.02 10.14
C TYR A 102 26.32 2.30 11.12
N GLU A 103 26.50 2.04 12.43
CA GLU A 103 25.42 2.14 13.42
C GLU A 103 24.69 3.49 13.42
N ASN A 104 25.45 4.57 13.25
CA ASN A 104 24.96 5.95 13.25
C ASN A 104 24.85 6.57 11.85
N ASP A 105 24.88 5.75 10.79
CA ASP A 105 24.80 6.24 9.41
C ASP A 105 23.34 6.48 8.99
N ASP A 106 22.93 7.74 9.00
CA ASP A 106 21.60 8.16 8.55
C ASP A 106 21.42 8.05 7.03
N ASP A 107 22.50 8.18 6.25
CA ASP A 107 22.45 7.96 4.82
C ASP A 107 22.15 6.49 4.52
N LEU A 108 22.78 5.55 5.24
CA LEU A 108 22.51 4.12 5.10
C LEU A 108 21.07 3.78 5.48
N ALA A 109 20.59 4.29 6.62
CA ALA A 109 19.23 4.03 7.06
C ALA A 109 18.19 4.56 6.06
N ALA A 110 18.38 5.78 5.55
CA ALA A 110 17.53 6.34 4.50
C ALA A 110 17.65 5.54 3.19
N ALA A 111 18.85 5.10 2.81
CA ALA A 111 19.08 4.28 1.62
C ALA A 111 18.31 2.96 1.71
N VAL A 112 18.27 2.28 2.85
CA VAL A 112 17.46 1.07 3.05
C VAL A 112 15.97 1.34 2.82
N ALA A 113 15.44 2.45 3.34
CA ALA A 113 14.02 2.79 3.15
C ALA A 113 13.68 3.01 1.66
N LEU A 114 14.54 3.75 0.94
CA LEU A 114 14.36 4.05 -0.48
C LEU A 114 14.58 2.81 -1.35
N PHE A 115 15.54 1.96 -0.97
CA PHE A 115 15.78 0.68 -1.62
C PHE A 115 14.50 -0.16 -1.63
N LEU A 116 13.83 -0.26 -0.48
CA LEU A 116 12.64 -1.08 -0.30
C LEU A 116 11.35 -0.45 -0.85
N PHE A 117 11.14 0.84 -0.62
CA PHE A 117 9.84 1.51 -0.85
C PHE A 117 9.89 2.71 -1.80
N GLY A 118 11.09 3.18 -2.12
CA GLY A 118 11.30 4.29 -3.04
C GLY A 118 11.22 3.88 -4.51
N ASP A 119 11.14 4.90 -5.35
CA ASP A 119 11.12 4.81 -6.80
C ASP A 119 12.46 4.25 -7.30
N SER A 120 12.41 3.40 -8.33
CA SER A 120 13.56 2.57 -8.74
C SER A 120 14.65 3.35 -9.50
N ASP A 121 14.35 4.57 -9.94
CA ASP A 121 15.19 5.42 -10.78
C ASP A 121 15.95 6.49 -9.99
N ARG A 122 15.82 6.51 -8.66
CA ARG A 122 16.48 7.49 -7.80
C ARG A 122 17.81 6.99 -7.27
N ALA A 123 18.76 7.92 -7.17
CA ALA A 123 19.98 7.72 -6.43
C ALA A 123 19.68 7.57 -4.94
N LEU A 124 20.44 6.71 -4.27
CA LEU A 124 20.37 6.55 -2.82
C LEU A 124 21.29 7.57 -2.13
N PRO A 125 20.90 8.09 -0.96
CA PRO A 125 21.78 8.91 -0.14
C PRO A 125 23.07 8.15 0.22
N GLY A 126 24.15 8.85 0.51
CA GLY A 126 25.45 8.23 0.85
C GLY A 126 26.19 7.56 -0.31
N GLY A 127 25.62 7.54 -1.52
CA GLY A 127 26.24 6.91 -2.69
C GLY A 127 26.06 5.39 -2.75
N TYR A 128 25.19 4.83 -1.90
CA TYR A 128 24.90 3.39 -1.87
C TYR A 128 24.32 2.87 -3.19
N SER A 129 24.60 1.60 -3.49
CA SER A 129 24.13 0.98 -4.74
C SER A 129 22.63 0.67 -4.71
N THR A 130 21.96 0.86 -5.85
CA THR A 130 20.58 0.44 -6.10
C THR A 130 20.46 -1.03 -6.50
N SER A 131 21.58 -1.72 -6.67
CA SER A 131 21.66 -3.17 -6.95
C SER A 131 21.80 -3.96 -5.65
N GLU A 132 21.06 -5.06 -5.52
CA GLU A 132 21.18 -6.01 -4.39
C GLU A 132 22.51 -6.78 -4.40
N LEU A 133 23.09 -6.95 -5.59
CA LEU A 133 24.25 -7.82 -5.80
C LEU A 133 25.57 -7.13 -5.50
N ASP A 134 25.58 -5.80 -5.47
CA ASP A 134 26.78 -4.99 -5.27
C ASP A 134 27.20 -5.01 -3.81
N ASP A 135 28.49 -4.89 -3.51
CA ASP A 135 29.00 -4.93 -2.12
C ASP A 135 28.57 -3.72 -1.30
N GLU A 136 28.41 -2.57 -1.95
CA GLU A 136 27.90 -1.32 -1.37
C GLU A 136 26.36 -1.25 -1.36
N SER A 137 25.68 -2.39 -1.52
CA SER A 137 24.22 -2.44 -1.40
C SER A 137 23.80 -2.20 0.05
N PRO A 138 22.83 -1.30 0.31
CA PRO A 138 22.47 -0.94 1.68
C PRO A 138 21.93 -2.12 2.49
N ILE A 139 21.35 -3.13 1.82
CA ILE A 139 20.84 -4.35 2.47
C ILE A 139 21.95 -5.32 2.92
N LYS A 140 23.15 -5.24 2.33
CA LYS A 140 24.31 -6.07 2.76
C LYS A 140 24.98 -5.54 4.02
N LEU A 141 24.76 -4.26 4.34
CA LEU A 141 25.35 -3.57 5.50
C LEU A 141 24.47 -3.64 6.76
N ILE A 142 23.40 -4.42 6.71
CA ILE A 142 22.45 -4.65 7.80
C ILE A 142 22.89 -5.87 8.61
N SER A 143 22.98 -5.73 9.94
CA SER A 143 23.32 -6.83 10.85
C SER A 143 22.08 -7.59 11.35
N SER A 144 20.94 -6.92 11.47
CA SER A 144 19.67 -7.53 11.87
C SER A 144 18.51 -6.83 11.18
N PHE A 145 17.66 -7.62 10.55
CA PHE A 145 16.51 -7.12 9.80
C PHE A 145 15.21 -7.81 10.25
N PRO A 146 14.17 -7.06 10.66
CA PRO A 146 12.91 -7.64 11.09
C PRO A 146 12.26 -8.49 9.99
N GLN A 147 11.73 -9.67 10.36
CA GLN A 147 11.16 -10.61 9.40
C GLN A 147 10.00 -10.00 8.60
N GLU A 148 9.20 -9.12 9.23
CA GLU A 148 8.10 -8.42 8.58
C GLU A 148 8.59 -7.54 7.43
N PHE A 149 9.74 -6.89 7.58
CA PHE A 149 10.36 -6.15 6.48
C PHE A 149 10.89 -7.06 5.38
N VAL A 150 11.36 -8.26 5.67
CA VAL A 150 11.73 -9.23 4.62
C VAL A 150 10.51 -9.56 3.76
N LEU A 151 9.37 -9.85 4.39
CA LEU A 151 8.13 -10.17 3.68
C LEU A 151 7.60 -8.99 2.87
N LEU A 152 7.67 -7.78 3.44
CA LEU A 152 7.30 -6.54 2.75
C LEU A 152 8.23 -6.24 1.57
N GLY A 153 9.54 -6.41 1.75
CA GLY A 153 10.54 -6.23 0.71
C GLY A 153 10.29 -7.14 -0.49
N ARG A 154 9.88 -8.40 -0.27
CA ARG A 154 9.49 -9.31 -1.37
C ARG A 154 8.30 -8.78 -2.17
N ALA A 155 7.27 -8.28 -1.49
CA ALA A 155 6.10 -7.69 -2.16
C ALA A 155 6.47 -6.43 -2.95
N THR A 156 7.35 -5.58 -2.42
CA THR A 156 7.76 -4.34 -3.09
C THR A 156 8.69 -4.61 -4.27
N VAL A 157 9.66 -5.54 -4.12
CA VAL A 157 10.54 -5.99 -5.21
C VAL A 157 9.73 -6.59 -6.37
N LEU A 158 8.72 -7.40 -6.08
CA LEU A 158 7.81 -7.92 -7.09
C LEU A 158 7.08 -6.77 -7.84
N LEU A 159 6.48 -5.82 -7.13
CA LEU A 159 5.78 -4.68 -7.73
C LEU A 159 6.72 -3.82 -8.59
N LYS A 160 7.92 -3.53 -8.08
CA LYS A 160 8.97 -2.77 -8.80
C LYS A 160 9.44 -3.54 -10.04
N GLY A 161 9.71 -4.83 -9.92
CA GLY A 161 10.12 -5.70 -11.03
C GLY A 161 9.08 -5.76 -12.15
N ILE A 162 7.79 -5.88 -11.81
CA ILE A 162 6.69 -5.83 -12.79
C ILE A 162 6.62 -4.44 -13.45
N SER A 163 6.77 -3.36 -12.68
CA SER A 163 6.80 -1.99 -13.20
C SER A 163 7.91 -1.79 -14.24
N VAL A 164 9.14 -2.21 -13.91
CA VAL A 164 10.29 -2.15 -14.82
C VAL A 164 10.05 -2.99 -16.06
N ARG A 165 9.60 -4.24 -15.91
CA ARG A 165 9.38 -5.16 -17.03
C ARG A 165 8.31 -4.67 -18.00
N LEU A 166 7.27 -4.03 -17.48
CA LEU A 166 6.15 -3.46 -18.26
C LEU A 166 6.41 -2.02 -18.73
N GLN A 167 7.54 -1.42 -18.33
CA GLN A 167 7.90 -0.02 -18.63
C GLN A 167 6.78 0.96 -18.23
N VAL A 168 6.23 0.76 -17.04
CA VAL A 168 5.18 1.61 -16.46
C VAL A 168 5.75 2.33 -15.25
N PRO A 169 5.85 3.68 -15.26
CA PRO A 169 6.23 4.44 -14.08
C PRO A 169 5.29 4.13 -12.91
N PHE A 170 5.87 3.79 -11.76
CA PHE A 170 5.12 3.33 -10.60
C PHE A 170 5.84 3.76 -9.32
N SER A 171 5.21 4.67 -8.58
CA SER A 171 5.61 4.99 -7.21
C SER A 171 4.76 4.22 -6.21
N LEU A 172 5.40 3.32 -5.47
CA LEU A 172 4.72 2.52 -4.44
C LEU A 172 4.25 3.41 -3.29
N ALA A 173 5.10 4.34 -2.85
CA ALA A 173 4.80 5.24 -1.74
C ALA A 173 3.61 6.16 -2.05
N GLU A 174 3.55 6.69 -3.27
CA GLU A 174 2.40 7.48 -3.74
C GLU A 174 1.11 6.63 -3.73
N ARG A 175 1.16 5.42 -4.30
CA ARG A 175 -0.02 4.52 -4.44
C ARG A 175 -0.57 4.08 -3.09
N TRP A 176 0.29 3.89 -2.09
CA TRP A 176 -0.11 3.47 -0.75
C TRP A 176 -0.42 4.62 0.21
N SER A 177 -0.17 5.87 -0.20
CA SER A 177 -0.36 7.08 0.63
C SER A 177 -1.74 7.16 1.29
N LYS A 178 -2.82 6.86 0.54
CA LYS A 178 -4.20 6.88 1.09
C LYS A 178 -4.37 5.85 2.21
N GLY A 179 -3.93 4.61 2.01
CA GLY A 179 -4.00 3.54 3.01
C GLY A 179 -3.15 3.86 4.25
N CYS A 180 -1.98 4.44 4.04
CA CYS A 180 -1.09 4.87 5.12
C CYS A 180 -1.75 5.95 5.99
N LYS A 181 -2.30 7.01 5.37
CA LYS A 181 -3.00 8.11 6.08
C LYS A 181 -4.17 7.60 6.91
N LEU A 182 -4.98 6.69 6.36
CA LEU A 182 -6.08 6.06 7.09
C LEU A 182 -5.59 5.21 8.27
N THR A 183 -4.48 4.49 8.10
CA THR A 183 -3.88 3.67 9.18
C THR A 183 -3.38 4.54 10.32
N VAL A 184 -2.72 5.65 9.99
CA VAL A 184 -2.19 6.60 10.99
C VAL A 184 -3.31 7.35 11.69
N SER A 185 -4.35 7.82 10.97
CA SER A 185 -5.49 8.50 11.60
C SER A 185 -6.30 7.59 12.51
N ALA A 186 -6.41 6.31 12.13
CA ALA A 186 -7.04 5.29 12.96
C ALA A 186 -6.16 4.85 14.14
N ALA A 187 -4.90 5.29 14.28
CA ALA A 187 -3.97 4.80 15.30
C ALA A 187 -4.38 5.12 16.75
N SER A 188 -5.17 6.17 16.97
CA SER A 188 -5.70 6.55 18.28
C SER A 188 -7.15 6.11 18.52
N ALA A 189 -7.85 5.61 17.49
CA ALA A 189 -9.25 5.21 17.59
C ALA A 189 -9.41 3.68 17.51
N PRO A 190 -10.24 3.05 18.37
CA PRO A 190 -10.62 1.65 18.25
C PRO A 190 -11.70 1.50 17.17
N GLN A 191 -11.38 1.89 15.94
CA GLN A 191 -12.24 1.59 14.79
C GLN A 191 -11.68 0.37 14.07
N LEU A 192 -12.53 -0.64 13.85
CA LEU A 192 -12.32 -1.59 12.77
C LEU A 192 -12.17 -0.76 11.51
N PRO A 193 -11.01 -0.78 10.83
CA PRO A 193 -10.86 0.08 9.66
C PRO A 193 -11.92 -0.35 8.64
N LEU A 194 -12.77 0.55 8.19
CA LEU A 194 -13.94 0.19 7.39
C LEU A 194 -13.49 -0.23 5.97
N TRP A 195 -13.40 -1.54 5.77
CA TRP A 195 -12.77 -2.25 4.65
C TRP A 195 -13.52 -2.22 3.31
N GLY A 196 -14.51 -1.36 3.13
CA GLY A 196 -15.44 -1.49 2.00
C GLY A 196 -16.21 -0.24 1.60
N LYS A 197 -15.87 0.97 2.07
CA LYS A 197 -16.42 2.16 1.42
C LYS A 197 -15.66 2.34 0.12
N ASP A 198 -16.32 1.92 -0.96
CA ASP A 198 -15.89 1.90 -2.34
C ASP A 198 -14.61 2.70 -2.64
N VAL A 199 -13.60 1.97 -3.10
CA VAL A 199 -12.52 2.53 -3.92
C VAL A 199 -13.09 2.77 -5.33
N LEU A 200 -14.20 3.51 -5.40
CA LEU A 200 -14.63 4.13 -6.64
C LEU A 200 -13.90 5.46 -6.70
N ASP A 201 -13.19 5.66 -7.81
CA ASP A 201 -12.64 6.96 -8.17
C ASP A 201 -13.84 7.92 -8.24
N ASP A 202 -13.73 9.16 -7.74
CA ASP A 202 -14.80 10.18 -7.86
C ASP A 202 -15.19 10.48 -9.34
N ARG A 203 -14.52 9.83 -10.29
CA ARG A 203 -14.78 9.85 -11.73
C ARG A 203 -15.85 8.87 -12.20
N ASP A 204 -16.25 7.89 -11.38
CA ASP A 204 -17.24 6.88 -11.76
C ASP A 204 -18.66 7.18 -11.23
N ALA A 205 -18.85 8.31 -10.54
CA ALA A 205 -20.16 8.73 -10.01
C ALA A 205 -21.09 9.38 -11.07
N GLY A 206 -20.71 9.35 -12.34
CA GLY A 206 -21.47 9.94 -13.44
C GLY A 206 -22.10 8.89 -14.34
N GLY A 207 -23.39 8.62 -14.14
CA GLY A 207 -24.24 8.05 -15.20
C GLY A 207 -24.80 6.67 -14.92
N PHE A 208 -25.87 6.61 -14.14
CA PHE A 208 -26.95 5.67 -14.41
C PHE A 208 -28.29 6.37 -14.15
N GLU A 209 -28.74 7.17 -15.13
CA GLU A 209 -30.14 7.56 -15.21
C GLU A 209 -30.95 6.31 -15.59
N ALA A 210 -31.70 5.78 -14.62
CA ALA A 210 -32.71 4.78 -14.90
C ALA A 210 -33.94 5.48 -15.51
N GLY A 211 -34.00 5.47 -16.84
CA GLY A 211 -35.21 5.77 -17.60
C GLY A 211 -36.20 4.60 -17.59
N GLY A 212 -37.49 4.95 -17.49
CA GLY A 212 -38.65 4.06 -17.65
C GLY A 212 -39.30 3.70 -16.30
N GLY A 213 -40.57 3.94 -16.02
CA GLY A 213 -41.72 4.26 -16.85
C GLY A 213 -42.96 3.72 -16.12
N SER A 214 -43.85 4.63 -15.72
CA SER A 214 -45.31 4.47 -15.49
C SER A 214 -45.91 3.05 -15.36
N SER A 215 -46.52 2.74 -14.21
CA SER A 215 -47.96 2.40 -14.11
C SER A 215 -48.37 1.98 -12.69
N GLY A 216 -49.58 2.35 -12.27
CA GLY A 216 -50.26 1.74 -11.12
C GLY A 216 -50.70 2.69 -10.00
N GLN A 217 -51.63 3.59 -10.27
CA GLN A 217 -52.43 4.27 -9.25
C GLN A 217 -53.30 3.26 -8.47
N THR A 218 -53.19 3.23 -7.15
CA THR A 218 -54.27 2.70 -6.27
C THR A 218 -55.01 3.86 -5.62
N SER A 219 -56.24 4.03 -6.10
CA SER A 219 -57.29 4.92 -5.62
C SER A 219 -57.79 4.50 -4.23
N GLN A 220 -57.76 5.42 -3.26
CA GLN A 220 -58.58 5.34 -2.05
C GLN A 220 -59.95 6.00 -2.35
N ARG A 221 -61.02 5.21 -2.25
CA ARG A 221 -62.39 5.70 -1.99
C ARG A 221 -62.99 4.87 -0.86
N GLY A 222 -63.55 5.58 0.11
CA GLY A 222 -64.17 5.00 1.31
C GLY A 222 -65.55 4.40 1.09
N GLY A 223 -66.05 3.78 2.15
CA GLY A 223 -67.43 3.32 2.30
C GLY A 223 -67.60 2.70 3.69
N GLY A 224 -68.32 3.38 4.57
CA GLY A 224 -68.70 2.87 5.89
C GLY A 224 -69.86 1.87 5.82
N GLY A 225 -69.99 1.06 6.87
CA GLY A 225 -71.12 0.15 7.10
C GLY A 225 -71.04 -0.47 8.48
N SER A 226 -72.08 -0.26 9.28
CA SER A 226 -72.27 -0.63 10.69
C SER A 226 -73.10 -1.92 10.81
N ALA A 227 -72.79 -2.79 11.78
CA ALA A 227 -73.68 -3.70 12.54
C ALA A 227 -72.78 -4.65 13.40
N LYS A 228 -72.76 -4.59 14.73
CA LYS A 228 -73.69 -5.15 15.76
C LYS A 228 -73.86 -6.68 15.76
N ASP A 229 -73.76 -7.20 16.99
CA ASP A 229 -74.25 -8.47 17.57
C ASP A 229 -73.41 -9.75 17.34
N THR A 230 -72.60 -10.16 18.32
CA THR A 230 -72.91 -11.13 19.41
C THR A 230 -71.68 -11.38 20.28
#